data_AF-A0A4P8PT08-F1
#
_entry.id   AF-A0A4P8PT08-F1
#
_cell.length_a   1.000
_cell.length_b   1.000
_cell.length_c   1.000
_cell.angle_alpha   90.00
_cell.angle_beta   90.00
_cell.angle_gamma   90.00
#
_symmetry.space_group_name_H-M   'P 1'
#
loop_
_entity.id
_entity.type
_entity.pdbx_description
1 polymer ?
#
loop_
_entity_poly.entity_id
_entity_poly.type
_entity_poly.pdbx_seq_one_letter_code
_entity_poly.pdbx_strand_id
1 'polypeptide(L)'
;MNELWLAVEVLAPAFWLGTVFAISFLEAPLKFRAPGVTIAIGLGIGRLVFRALNLVEIVVLVALWVATLAADETPSAGVRNLLAALTIVLAIQVAGIRPPLTRRSDRILAGEELPRSRAHLLYVAFELVKVILLIWLAVVTVTAHL
;
A
#
# COMPACT_ATOMS: atom_id res chain seq x y z
N MET A 1 17.50 16.35 -15.95
CA MET A 1 16.27 15.70 -15.46
C MET A 1 15.04 16.49 -15.93
N ASN A 2 14.12 15.83 -16.63
CA ASN A 2 12.81 16.42 -16.97
C ASN A 2 12.05 16.78 -15.67
N GLU A 3 11.52 18.00 -15.59
CA GLU A 3 10.73 18.49 -14.43
C GLU A 3 9.59 17.52 -14.05
N LEU A 4 9.03 16.83 -15.05
CA LEU A 4 8.01 15.80 -14.83
C LEU A 4 8.52 14.62 -14.00
N TRP A 5 9.72 14.09 -14.31
CA TRP A 5 10.25 12.92 -13.60
C TRP A 5 10.63 13.27 -12.17
N LEU A 6 11.21 14.46 -11.97
CA LEU A 6 11.47 15.00 -10.65
C LEU A 6 10.19 15.12 -9.82
N ALA A 7 9.13 15.69 -10.40
CA ALA A 7 7.85 15.83 -9.71
C ALA A 7 7.28 14.47 -9.29
N VAL A 8 7.41 13.44 -10.13
CA VAL A 8 6.98 12.08 -9.79
C VAL A 8 7.81 11.51 -8.63
N GLU A 9 9.14 11.58 -8.67
CA GLU A 9 10.01 11.06 -7.61
C GLU A 9 9.75 11.69 -6.23
N VAL A 10 9.44 13.00 -6.23
CA VAL A 10 9.23 13.75 -4.98
C VAL A 10 7.80 13.60 -4.46
N LEU A 11 6.78 13.66 -5.32
CA LEU A 11 5.38 13.70 -4.89
C LEU A 11 4.75 12.33 -4.73
N ALA A 12 5.14 11.35 -5.56
CA ALA A 12 4.52 10.02 -5.56
C ALA A 12 4.67 9.25 -4.23
N PRO A 13 5.81 9.28 -3.53
CA PRO A 13 5.94 8.60 -2.23
C PRO A 13 4.99 9.17 -1.18
N ALA A 14 4.87 10.51 -1.12
CA ALA A 14 3.96 11.19 -0.19
C ALA A 14 2.49 10.93 -0.53
N PHE A 15 2.14 10.92 -1.83
CA PHE A 15 0.81 10.53 -2.28
C PHE A 15 0.47 9.09 -1.87
N TRP A 16 1.36 8.13 -2.12
CA TRP A 16 1.16 6.74 -1.73
C TRP A 16 1.05 6.59 -0.20
N LEU A 17 1.89 7.29 0.55
CA LEU A 17 1.78 7.32 2.01
C LEU A 17 0.39 7.80 2.46
N GLY A 18 -0.11 8.88 1.84
CA GLY A 18 -1.45 9.40 2.09
C GLY A 18 -2.56 8.39 1.81
N THR A 19 -2.49 7.65 0.69
CA THR A 19 -3.50 6.62 0.36
C THR A 19 -3.47 5.47 1.37
N VAL A 20 -2.29 5.03 1.81
CA VAL A 20 -2.13 4.02 2.85
C VAL A 20 -2.76 4.47 4.16
N PHE A 21 -2.49 5.68 4.65
CA PHE A 21 -3.12 6.20 5.87
C PHE A 21 -4.64 6.33 5.74
N ALA A 22 -5.11 6.95 4.65
CA ALA A 22 -6.53 7.18 4.42
C ALA A 22 -7.32 5.87 4.38
N ILE A 23 -6.79 4.84 3.72
CA ILE A 23 -7.50 3.58 3.53
C ILE A 23 -7.21 2.57 4.63
N SER A 24 -5.95 2.18 4.82
CA SER A 24 -5.58 1.09 5.73
C SER A 24 -5.77 1.44 7.20
N PHE A 25 -5.54 2.71 7.58
CA PHE A 25 -5.55 3.13 8.98
C PHE A 25 -6.79 3.92 9.40
N LEU A 26 -7.43 4.64 8.48
CA LEU A 26 -8.64 5.42 8.78
C LEU A 26 -9.91 4.70 8.30
N GLU A 27 -10.10 4.52 6.99
CA GLU A 27 -11.32 3.92 6.42
C GLU A 27 -11.58 2.51 6.95
N ALA A 28 -10.56 1.64 6.89
CA ALA A 28 -10.72 0.22 7.19
C ALA A 28 -11.24 -0.04 8.61
N PRO A 29 -10.73 0.59 9.69
CA PRO A 29 -11.30 0.43 11.02
C PRO A 29 -12.58 1.26 11.25
N LEU A 30 -12.67 2.49 10.71
CA LEU A 30 -13.80 3.37 11.00
C LEU A 30 -15.12 2.88 10.40
N LYS A 31 -15.10 2.23 9.23
CA LYS A 31 -16.33 1.77 8.58
C LYS A 31 -17.15 0.78 9.42
N PHE A 32 -16.49 -0.02 10.25
CA PHE A 32 -17.17 -0.96 11.15
C PHE A 32 -17.82 -0.28 12.37
N ARG A 33 -17.56 1.02 12.58
CA ARG A 33 -18.16 1.81 13.67
C ARG A 33 -19.39 2.60 13.20
N ALA A 34 -19.67 2.63 11.90
CA ALA A 34 -20.80 3.37 11.37
C ALA A 34 -22.14 2.68 11.73
N PRO A 35 -23.17 3.44 12.16
CA PRO A 35 -24.48 2.86 12.46
C PRO A 35 -25.07 2.09 11.27
N GLY A 36 -25.61 0.90 11.53
CA GLY A 36 -26.22 0.05 10.50
C GLY A 36 -25.23 -0.76 9.65
N VAL A 37 -23.90 -0.61 9.83
CA VAL A 37 -22.93 -1.45 9.14
C VAL A 37 -22.79 -2.80 9.82
N THR A 38 -23.17 -3.86 9.09
CA THR A 38 -22.93 -5.25 9.51
C THR A 38 -21.52 -5.70 9.12
N ILE A 39 -21.04 -6.79 9.72
CA ILE A 39 -19.74 -7.41 9.35
C ILE A 39 -19.72 -7.75 7.85
N ALA A 40 -20.82 -8.30 7.32
CA ALA A 40 -20.91 -8.67 5.91
C ALA A 40 -20.75 -7.45 4.98
N ILE A 41 -21.44 -6.34 5.31
CA ILE A 41 -21.32 -5.08 4.56
C ILE A 41 -19.89 -4.55 4.64
N GLY A 42 -19.31 -4.49 5.84
CA GLY A 42 -17.95 -3.97 6.04
C GLY A 42 -16.87 -4.80 5.33
N LEU A 43 -17.01 -6.13 5.31
CA LEU A 43 -16.13 -7.03 4.54
C LEU A 43 -16.31 -6.84 3.02
N GLY A 44 -17.54 -6.70 2.55
CA GLY A 44 -17.85 -6.42 1.14
C GLY A 44 -17.20 -5.13 0.65
N ILE A 45 -17.38 -4.03 1.39
CA ILE A 45 -16.72 -2.73 1.14
C ILE A 45 -15.20 -2.89 1.16
N GLY A 46 -14.68 -3.57 2.18
CA GLY A 46 -13.24 -3.82 2.30
C GLY A 46 -12.63 -4.48 1.07
N ARG A 47 -13.28 -5.48 0.47
CA ARG A 47 -12.74 -6.14 -0.74
C ARG A 47 -12.58 -5.18 -1.92
N LEU A 48 -13.59 -4.34 -2.15
CA LEU A 48 -13.59 -3.38 -3.24
C LEU A 48 -12.52 -2.30 -3.01
N VAL A 49 -12.52 -1.70 -1.83
CA VAL A 49 -11.61 -0.61 -1.48
C VAL A 49 -10.15 -1.09 -1.48
N PHE A 50 -9.83 -2.24 -0.87
CA PHE A 50 -8.46 -2.76 -0.89
C PHE A 50 -8.02 -3.22 -2.29
N ARG A 51 -8.94 -3.69 -3.16
CA ARG A 51 -8.60 -3.97 -4.56
C ARG A 51 -8.20 -2.69 -5.29
N ALA A 52 -8.97 -1.62 -5.11
CA ALA A 52 -8.69 -0.33 -5.69
C ALA A 52 -7.39 0.26 -5.14
N LEU A 53 -7.18 0.20 -3.83
CA LEU A 53 -5.93 0.61 -3.19
C LEU A 53 -4.75 -0.10 -3.84
N ASN A 54 -4.71 -1.45 -3.84
CA ASN A 54 -3.56 -2.18 -4.39
C ASN A 54 -3.30 -1.86 -5.88
N LEU A 55 -4.34 -1.57 -6.67
CA LEU A 55 -4.16 -1.11 -8.05
C LEU A 55 -3.46 0.25 -8.10
N VAL A 56 -3.90 1.22 -7.29
CA VAL A 56 -3.26 2.53 -7.16
C VAL A 56 -1.81 2.38 -6.71
N GLU A 57 -1.54 1.54 -5.70
CA GLU A 57 -0.19 1.28 -5.21
C GLU A 57 0.73 0.73 -6.30
N ILE A 58 0.24 -0.23 -7.10
CA ILE A 58 0.99 -0.78 -8.23
C ILE A 58 1.28 0.30 -9.28
N VAL A 59 0.29 1.10 -9.66
CA VAL A 59 0.46 2.18 -10.65
C VAL A 59 1.48 3.19 -10.16
N VAL A 60 1.41 3.61 -8.90
CA VAL A 60 2.35 4.56 -8.31
C VAL A 60 3.76 3.97 -8.22
N LEU A 61 3.89 2.70 -7.82
CA LEU A 61 5.17 2.01 -7.79
C LEU A 61 5.81 1.90 -9.18
N VAL A 62 5.02 1.58 -10.21
CA VAL A 62 5.50 1.54 -11.59
C VAL A 62 5.94 2.93 -12.06
N ALA A 63 5.16 3.97 -11.76
CA ALA A 63 5.53 5.35 -12.08
C ALA A 63 6.85 5.77 -11.41
N LEU A 64 7.05 5.39 -10.15
CA LEU A 64 8.30 5.62 -9.42
C LEU A 64 9.50 4.91 -10.07
N TRP A 65 9.35 3.64 -10.43
CA TRP A 65 10.40 2.91 -11.16
C TRP A 65 10.71 3.55 -12.51
N VAL A 66 9.69 3.95 -13.27
CA VAL A 66 9.88 4.63 -14.56
C VAL A 66 10.60 5.95 -14.38
N ALA A 67 10.17 6.81 -13.44
CA ALA A 67 10.83 8.09 -13.18
C ALA A 67 12.29 7.90 -12.77
N THR A 68 12.54 6.93 -11.87
CA THR A 68 13.90 6.60 -11.39
C THR A 68 14.78 6.12 -12.54
N LEU A 69 14.28 5.27 -13.45
CA LEU A 69 15.08 4.72 -14.55
C LEU A 69 15.20 5.67 -15.75
N ALA A 70 14.28 6.61 -15.90
CA ALA A 70 14.27 7.61 -16.97
C ALA A 70 15.05 8.90 -16.61
N ALA A 71 15.55 9.01 -15.37
CA ALA A 71 16.42 10.11 -14.97
C ALA A 71 17.76 10.04 -15.74
N ASP A 72 18.26 11.20 -16.17
CA ASP A 72 19.52 11.31 -16.93
C ASP A 72 20.75 10.91 -16.10
N GLU A 73 20.63 11.02 -14.77
CA GLU A 73 21.67 10.65 -13.82
C GLU A 73 21.47 9.23 -13.30
N THR A 74 22.58 8.56 -12.96
CA THR A 74 22.49 7.21 -12.40
C THR A 74 21.78 7.26 -11.04
N PRO A 75 20.68 6.52 -10.85
CA PRO A 75 19.92 6.58 -9.60
C PRO A 75 20.76 6.17 -8.40
N SER A 76 20.58 6.87 -7.28
CA SER A 76 21.25 6.52 -6.04
C SER A 76 20.92 5.07 -5.66
N ALA A 77 21.93 4.33 -5.19
CA ALA A 77 21.71 2.96 -4.74
C ALA A 77 20.66 2.89 -3.61
N GLY A 78 20.57 3.93 -2.78
CA GLY A 78 19.56 4.06 -1.73
C GLY A 78 18.14 4.07 -2.26
N VAL A 79 17.83 4.92 -3.25
CA VAL A 79 16.49 4.99 -3.86
C VAL A 79 16.10 3.66 -4.50
N ARG A 80 17.01 3.05 -5.28
CA ARG A 80 16.74 1.74 -5.91
C ARG A 80 16.47 0.64 -4.89
N ASN A 81 17.25 0.60 -3.80
CA ASN A 81 17.07 -0.40 -2.75
C ASN A 81 15.73 -0.21 -2.01
N LEU A 82 15.33 1.03 -1.75
CA LEU A 82 14.02 1.34 -1.15
C LEU A 82 12.86 0.95 -2.07
N LEU A 83 12.95 1.26 -3.37
CA LEU A 83 11.94 0.84 -4.34
C LEU A 83 11.86 -0.69 -4.46
N ALA A 84 13.00 -1.38 -4.47
CA ALA A 84 13.03 -2.84 -4.47
C ALA A 84 12.38 -3.43 -3.21
N ALA A 85 12.65 -2.86 -2.04
CA ALA A 85 12.01 -3.25 -0.78
C ALA A 85 10.49 -3.04 -0.83
N LEU A 86 10.03 -1.88 -1.32
CA LEU A 86 8.60 -1.60 -1.52
C LEU A 86 7.94 -2.57 -2.51
N THR A 87 8.62 -2.91 -3.60
CA THR A 87 8.16 -3.93 -4.55
C THR A 87 7.98 -5.28 -3.87
N ILE A 88 8.96 -5.74 -3.09
CA ILE A 88 8.89 -7.01 -2.37
C ILE A 88 7.74 -7.00 -1.35
N VAL A 89 7.63 -5.94 -0.56
CA VAL A 89 6.55 -5.77 0.44
C VAL A 89 5.18 -5.82 -0.25
N LEU A 90 4.98 -5.05 -1.32
CA LEU A 90 3.71 -5.01 -2.03
C LEU A 90 3.39 -6.35 -2.70
N ALA A 91 4.39 -7.01 -3.29
CA ALA A 91 4.23 -8.33 -3.89
C ALA A 91 3.80 -9.37 -2.84
N ILE A 92 4.44 -9.39 -1.67
CA ILE A 92 4.06 -10.30 -0.58
C ILE A 92 2.65 -9.97 -0.08
N GLN A 93 2.29 -8.69 0.07
CA GLN A 93 0.94 -8.32 0.49
C GLN A 93 -0.12 -8.79 -0.51
N VAL A 94 0.07 -8.51 -1.80
CA VAL A 94 -0.92 -8.79 -2.85
C VAL A 94 -1.00 -10.27 -3.20
N ALA A 95 0.14 -10.95 -3.35
CA ALA A 95 0.21 -12.34 -3.79
C ALA A 95 0.24 -13.35 -2.63
N GLY A 96 0.77 -12.97 -1.46
CA GLY A 96 0.93 -13.86 -0.31
C GLY A 96 -0.16 -13.68 0.76
N ILE A 97 -0.37 -12.46 1.24
CA ILE A 97 -1.22 -12.20 2.43
C ILE A 97 -2.69 -12.01 2.05
N ARG A 98 -2.97 -11.36 0.92
CA ARG A 98 -4.33 -11.03 0.51
C ARG A 98 -5.18 -12.25 0.12
N PRO A 99 -4.68 -13.26 -0.62
CA PRO A 99 -5.49 -14.43 -0.97
C PRO A 99 -6.09 -15.18 0.24
N PRO A 100 -5.34 -15.50 1.31
CA PRO A 100 -5.94 -16.15 2.48
C PRO A 100 -6.94 -15.25 3.22
N LEU A 101 -6.73 -13.92 3.24
CA LEU A 101 -7.70 -12.97 3.80
C LEU A 101 -9.02 -12.95 3.01
N THR A 102 -8.95 -13.01 1.68
CA THR A 102 -10.13 -13.09 0.81
C THR A 102 -10.90 -14.39 1.05
N ARG A 103 -10.22 -15.54 1.01
CA ARG A 103 -10.85 -16.85 1.28
C ARG A 103 -11.53 -16.91 2.64
N ARG A 104 -10.88 -16.35 3.66
CA ARG A 104 -11.45 -16.24 5.00
C ARG A 104 -12.71 -15.37 4.99
N SER A 105 -12.64 -14.21 4.33
CA SER A 105 -13.78 -13.32 4.22
C SER A 105 -14.94 -14.00 3.46
N ASP A 106 -14.66 -14.89 2.50
CA ASP A 106 -15.70 -15.60 1.73
C ASP A 106 -16.50 -16.54 2.64
N ARG A 107 -15.79 -17.26 3.50
CA ARG A 107 -16.39 -18.14 4.50
C ARG A 107 -17.26 -17.39 5.51
N ILE A 108 -16.79 -16.24 6.00
CA ILE A 108 -17.59 -15.38 6.90
C ILE A 108 -18.87 -14.89 6.20
N LEU A 109 -18.77 -14.51 4.92
CA LEU A 109 -19.95 -14.11 4.14
C LEU A 109 -20.89 -15.29 3.84
N ALA A 110 -20.39 -16.53 3.84
CA ALA A 110 -21.20 -17.75 3.75
C ALA A 110 -21.86 -18.15 5.08
N GLY A 111 -21.66 -17.38 6.16
CA GLY A 111 -22.26 -17.62 7.47
C GLY A 111 -21.38 -18.39 8.45
N GLU A 112 -20.11 -18.68 8.11
CA GLU A 112 -19.19 -19.34 9.04
C GLU A 112 -18.67 -18.37 10.12
N GLU A 113 -18.71 -18.80 11.38
CA GLU A 113 -18.01 -18.12 12.47
C GLU A 113 -16.57 -18.61 12.59
N LEU A 114 -15.59 -17.70 12.44
CA LEU A 114 -14.17 -18.05 12.44
C LEU A 114 -13.39 -17.33 13.56
N PRO A 115 -12.47 -18.01 14.27
CA PRO A 115 -11.64 -17.40 15.31
C PRO A 115 -10.67 -16.38 14.71
N ARG A 116 -10.21 -15.39 15.49
CA ARG A 116 -9.37 -14.27 15.03
C ARG A 116 -8.23 -14.66 14.07
N SER A 117 -8.03 -13.86 13.02
CA SER A 117 -7.04 -14.13 11.96
C SER A 117 -5.65 -13.59 12.29
N ARG A 118 -4.64 -14.46 12.30
CA ARG A 118 -3.22 -14.05 12.35
C ARG A 118 -2.76 -13.38 11.06
N ALA A 119 -3.33 -13.75 9.91
CA ALA A 119 -3.00 -13.14 8.61
C ALA A 119 -3.38 -11.66 8.55
N HIS A 120 -4.40 -11.24 9.32
CA HIS A 120 -4.76 -9.82 9.40
C HIS A 120 -3.70 -9.02 10.17
N LEU A 121 -3.17 -9.57 11.27
CA LEU A 121 -2.06 -8.95 12.00
C LEU A 121 -0.80 -8.85 11.13
N LEU A 122 -0.52 -9.89 10.35
CA LEU A 122 0.58 -9.87 9.39
C LEU A 122 0.39 -8.78 8.32
N TYR A 123 -0.83 -8.60 7.82
CA TYR A 123 -1.15 -7.51 6.88
C TYR A 123 -0.85 -6.14 7.51
N VAL A 124 -1.29 -5.90 8.75
CA VAL A 124 -1.03 -4.65 9.48
C VAL A 124 0.47 -4.43 9.67
N ALA A 125 1.23 -5.47 10.01
CA ALA A 125 2.68 -5.35 10.14
C ALA A 125 3.34 -4.91 8.80
N PHE A 126 2.90 -5.45 7.67
CA PHE A 126 3.39 -5.04 6.35
C PHE A 126 2.97 -3.61 5.98
N GLU A 127 1.78 -3.16 6.37
CA GLU A 127 1.38 -1.76 6.22
C GLU A 127 2.32 -0.82 7.00
N LEU A 128 2.70 -1.17 8.23
CA LEU A 128 3.65 -0.38 9.01
C LEU A 128 5.05 -0.33 8.38
N VAL A 129 5.55 -1.48 7.87
CA VAL A 129 6.82 -1.53 7.14
C VAL A 129 6.76 -0.63 5.91
N LYS A 130 5.67 -0.69 5.13
CA LYS A 130 5.46 0.14 3.94
C LYS A 130 5.44 1.63 4.29
N VAL A 131 4.76 2.02 5.38
CA VAL A 131 4.78 3.40 5.89
C VAL A 131 6.20 3.88 6.18
N ILE A 132 7.01 3.09 6.88
CA ILE A 132 8.41 3.43 7.19
C ILE A 132 9.23 3.59 5.92
N LEU A 133 9.11 2.65 4.97
CA LEU A 133 9.82 2.69 3.70
C LEU A 133 9.41 3.89 2.84
N LEU A 134 8.12 4.24 2.80
CA LEU A 134 7.62 5.39 2.04
C LEU A 134 8.08 6.72 2.64
N ILE A 135 8.09 6.86 3.98
CA ILE A 135 8.64 8.03 4.65
C ILE A 135 10.12 8.17 4.32
N TRP A 136 10.88 7.08 4.40
CA TRP A 136 12.31 7.12 4.10
C TRP A 136 12.56 7.46 2.62
N LEU A 137 11.81 6.85 1.70
CA LEU A 137 11.90 7.17 0.28
C LEU A 137 11.60 8.65 0.03
N ALA A 138 10.52 9.20 0.60
CA ALA A 138 10.16 10.60 0.46
C ALA A 138 11.27 11.55 0.99
N VAL A 139 11.84 11.24 2.15
CA VAL A 139 12.94 12.04 2.71
C VAL A 139 14.15 12.01 1.79
N VAL A 140 14.57 10.81 1.34
CA VAL A 140 15.75 10.66 0.48
C VAL A 140 15.54 11.37 -0.85
N THR A 141 14.39 11.20 -1.51
CA THR A 141 14.13 11.85 -2.81
C THR A 141 14.04 13.36 -2.67
N VAL A 142 13.45 13.90 -1.60
CA VAL A 142 13.48 15.35 -1.34
C VAL A 142 14.90 15.85 -1.11
N THR A 143 15.67 15.20 -0.23
CA THR A 143 17.03 15.65 0.12
C THR A 143 18.04 15.53 -1.03
N ALA A 144 17.81 14.63 -1.98
CA ALA A 144 18.65 14.49 -3.16
C ALA A 144 18.51 15.68 -4.13
N HIS A 145 17.43 16.44 -4.01
CA HIS A 145 17.04 17.52 -4.94
C HIS A 145 17.02 18.91 -4.28
N LEU A 146 17.52 19.04 -3.04
CA LEU A 146 17.76 20.31 -2.33
C LEU A 146 19.22 20.73 -2.45
#